data_AF-A0A523RXH7-F1
#
_entry.id   AF-A0A523RXH7-F1
#
_cell.length_a   1.000
_cell.length_b   1.000
_cell.length_c   1.000
_cell.angle_alpha   90.00
_cell.angle_beta   90.00
_cell.angle_gamma   90.00
#
_symmetry.space_group_name_H-M   'P 1'
#
loop_
_entity.id
_entity.type
_entity.pdbx_description
1 polymer ?
#
loop_
_entity_poly.entity_id
_entity_poly.type
_entity_poly.pdbx_seq_one_letter_code
_entity_poly.pdbx_strand_id
1 'polypeptide(L)'
;MRRSGGAYSRKTGQILRQEIYDCVFCKGTGERPPGSKCPVCKGKGKVHTKPPAIACAFCKGRGEDKPRMALTCSVCRGKGVVSVQEPIKTCPTCGGRGRSIGSALYCMTCKGKGVVTVKTGKEGDRVTVRRPGGTEWDALEIIHENGRAGRVEVGKGTRVSSSYAEYVLKSLLNKQLIEKESRDIFVLSQAGKVIFEKIEAKKPKKPKVEEKKVEEKKIKEKLEKINIENLEEYKIS
;
A
#
# COMPACT_ATOMS: atom_id res chain seq x y z
N MET A 1 31.10 10.79 -36.97
CA MET A 1 30.02 10.43 -36.01
C MET A 1 30.61 9.58 -34.89
N ARG A 2 30.78 10.16 -33.68
CA ARG A 2 31.51 9.52 -32.57
C ARG A 2 30.73 8.34 -32.00
N ARG A 3 31.32 7.15 -32.07
CA ARG A 3 30.87 5.91 -31.44
C ARG A 3 31.09 6.01 -29.92
N SER A 4 30.07 6.40 -29.18
CA SER A 4 30.06 6.25 -27.72
C SER A 4 29.58 4.85 -27.34
N GLY A 5 30.38 3.84 -27.68
CA GLY A 5 30.17 2.46 -27.26
C GLY A 5 30.51 2.29 -25.77
N GLY A 6 29.62 2.72 -24.89
CA GLY A 6 29.71 2.48 -23.45
C GLY A 6 28.99 1.19 -23.09
N ALA A 7 29.72 0.18 -22.63
CA ALA A 7 29.19 -1.11 -22.19
C ALA A 7 28.20 -0.95 -21.02
N TYR A 8 26.89 -1.05 -21.30
CA TYR A 8 25.82 -0.98 -20.30
C TYR A 8 25.71 -2.25 -19.44
N SER A 9 26.79 -2.66 -18.78
CA SER A 9 26.73 -3.68 -17.73
C SER A 9 26.43 -3.01 -16.39
N ARG A 10 25.19 -2.55 -16.20
CA ARG A 10 24.74 -2.00 -14.92
C ARG A 10 24.68 -3.14 -13.91
N LYS A 11 25.48 -3.08 -12.84
CA LYS A 11 25.51 -4.12 -11.80
C LYS A 11 24.13 -4.20 -11.14
N THR A 12 23.60 -5.41 -11.00
CA THR A 12 22.32 -5.67 -10.32
C THR A 12 22.39 -5.19 -8.87
N GLY A 13 21.42 -4.38 -8.45
CA GLY A 13 21.33 -3.85 -7.08
C GLY A 13 21.88 -2.43 -6.88
N GLN A 14 22.51 -1.81 -7.88
CA GLN A 14 22.91 -0.40 -7.80
C GLN A 14 21.69 0.52 -7.95
N ILE A 15 21.58 1.49 -7.04
CA ILE A 15 20.58 2.56 -7.09
C ILE A 15 21.05 3.63 -8.06
N LEU A 16 20.23 3.90 -9.05
CA LEU A 16 20.43 4.87 -10.11
C LEU A 16 19.48 6.04 -9.87
N ARG A 17 20.05 7.25 -9.78
CA ARG A 17 19.29 8.48 -9.49
C ARG A 17 18.97 9.31 -10.74
N GLN A 18 19.41 8.86 -11.92
CA GLN A 18 19.15 9.55 -13.17
C GLN A 18 17.71 9.33 -13.63
N GLU A 19 17.16 10.29 -14.38
CA GLU A 19 15.81 10.17 -14.97
C GLU A 19 15.85 9.57 -16.38
N ILE A 20 16.96 9.78 -17.09
CA ILE A 20 17.14 9.42 -18.49
C ILE A 20 18.24 8.37 -18.60
N TYR A 21 17.93 7.26 -19.27
CA TYR A 21 18.87 6.18 -19.53
C TYR A 21 18.90 5.87 -21.02
N ASP A 22 20.04 5.43 -21.53
CA ASP A 22 20.03 4.87 -22.88
C ASP A 22 19.22 3.58 -22.93
N CYS A 23 18.50 3.42 -24.03
CA CYS A 23 17.65 2.27 -24.27
C CYS A 23 18.54 1.04 -24.49
N VAL A 24 18.56 0.14 -23.51
CA VAL A 24 19.38 -1.08 -23.58
C VAL A 24 18.88 -2.02 -24.69
N PHE A 25 17.57 -2.01 -24.96
CA PHE A 25 16.97 -2.83 -26.02
C PHE A 25 17.50 -2.49 -27.41
N CYS A 26 17.59 -1.22 -27.81
CA CYS A 26 18.23 -0.84 -29.08
C CYS A 26 19.70 -0.41 -28.93
N LYS A 27 20.27 -0.51 -27.72
CA LYS A 27 21.63 -0.02 -27.41
C LYS A 27 21.86 1.44 -27.83
N GLY A 28 20.82 2.28 -27.74
CA GLY A 28 20.88 3.69 -28.12
C GLY A 28 20.70 3.99 -29.61
N THR A 29 20.58 2.99 -30.49
CA THR A 29 20.43 3.24 -31.95
C THR A 29 19.08 3.81 -32.34
N GLY A 30 18.05 3.62 -31.51
CA GLY A 30 16.67 4.00 -31.84
C GLY A 30 15.94 3.00 -32.74
N GLU A 31 16.61 1.99 -33.27
CA GLU A 31 16.06 1.03 -34.24
C GLU A 31 16.26 -0.41 -33.79
N ARG A 32 15.19 -1.21 -33.79
CA ARG A 32 15.22 -2.67 -33.54
C ARG A 32 13.84 -3.29 -33.79
N PRO A 33 13.66 -4.23 -34.74
CA PRO A 33 14.62 -4.75 -35.74
C PRO A 33 15.10 -3.70 -36.76
N PRO A 34 16.19 -3.95 -37.51
CA PRO A 34 16.74 -2.98 -38.48
C PRO A 34 15.69 -2.53 -39.49
N GLY A 35 15.66 -1.23 -39.81
CA GLY A 35 14.65 -0.63 -40.69
C GLY A 35 13.31 -0.30 -40.02
N SER A 36 13.19 -0.53 -38.70
CA SER A 36 11.98 -0.18 -37.93
C SER A 36 12.30 0.54 -36.63
N LYS A 37 11.42 1.47 -36.23
CA LYS A 37 11.55 2.20 -34.96
C LYS A 37 11.50 1.22 -33.79
N CYS A 38 12.43 1.37 -32.85
CA CYS A 38 12.49 0.51 -31.67
C CYS A 38 11.17 0.59 -30.87
N PRO A 39 10.54 -0.55 -30.52
CA PRO A 39 9.25 -0.57 -29.84
C PRO A 39 9.30 0.03 -28.41
N VAL A 40 10.49 0.08 -27.81
CA VAL A 40 10.67 0.53 -26.42
C VAL A 40 10.88 2.05 -26.34
N CYS A 41 11.79 2.61 -27.15
CA CYS A 41 12.11 4.04 -27.14
C CYS A 41 11.45 4.82 -28.27
N LYS A 42 10.72 4.15 -29.17
CA LYS A 42 10.01 4.74 -30.32
C LYS A 42 10.92 5.57 -31.23
N GLY A 43 12.17 5.14 -31.44
CA GLY A 43 13.16 5.88 -32.25
C GLY A 43 14.08 6.82 -31.47
N LYS A 44 13.80 7.12 -30.19
CA LYS A 44 14.55 8.14 -29.45
C LYS A 44 15.93 7.69 -28.94
N GLY A 45 16.23 6.40 -28.95
CA GLY A 45 17.46 5.83 -28.37
C GLY A 45 17.57 5.90 -26.84
N LYS A 46 16.72 6.69 -26.16
CA LYS A 46 16.71 6.89 -24.70
C LYS A 46 15.36 6.53 -24.08
N VAL A 47 15.36 6.18 -22.80
CA VAL A 47 14.19 5.82 -22.00
C VAL A 47 14.13 6.64 -20.71
N HIS A 48 12.94 7.12 -20.37
CA HIS A 48 12.68 7.84 -19.14
C HIS A 48 12.16 6.90 -18.04
N THR A 49 12.70 7.07 -16.83
CA THR A 49 12.32 6.30 -15.63
C THR A 49 12.35 7.23 -14.41
N LYS A 50 11.38 7.08 -13.50
CA LYS A 50 11.35 7.84 -12.25
C LYS A 50 12.45 7.33 -11.29
N PRO A 51 13.35 8.19 -10.79
CA PRO A 51 14.30 7.82 -9.75
C PRO A 51 13.58 7.69 -8.38
N PRO A 52 14.11 6.89 -7.43
CA PRO A 52 15.27 6.01 -7.59
C PRO A 52 14.94 4.78 -8.44
N ALA A 53 15.84 4.43 -9.35
CA ALA A 53 15.73 3.27 -10.23
C ALA A 53 16.83 2.26 -9.92
N ILE A 54 16.60 0.99 -10.23
CA ILE A 54 17.63 -0.05 -10.14
C ILE A 54 17.71 -0.84 -11.43
N ALA A 55 18.85 -1.47 -11.69
CA ALA A 55 18.96 -2.45 -12.76
C ALA A 55 18.00 -3.62 -12.51
N CYS A 56 17.23 -4.02 -13.53
CA CYS A 56 16.28 -5.11 -13.42
C CYS A 56 17.01 -6.42 -13.08
N ALA A 57 16.71 -7.03 -11.94
CA ALA A 57 17.33 -8.29 -11.52
C ALA A 57 16.95 -9.46 -12.44
N PHE A 58 15.69 -9.52 -12.89
CA PHE A 58 15.17 -10.61 -13.72
C PHE A 58 15.93 -10.79 -15.05
N CYS A 59 16.20 -9.68 -15.76
CA CYS A 59 16.94 -9.66 -17.02
C CYS A 59 18.40 -9.23 -16.87
N LYS A 60 18.86 -8.97 -15.63
CA LYS A 60 20.19 -8.43 -15.31
C LYS A 60 20.54 -7.17 -16.12
N GLY A 61 19.57 -6.28 -16.29
CA GLY A 61 19.74 -5.03 -17.04
C GLY A 61 19.66 -5.13 -18.56
N ARG A 62 19.52 -6.32 -19.17
CA ARG A 62 19.53 -6.49 -20.63
C ARG A 62 18.28 -5.96 -21.34
N GLY A 63 17.15 -5.89 -20.65
CA GLY A 63 15.88 -5.52 -21.27
C GLY A 63 15.19 -6.65 -22.06
N GLU A 64 15.75 -7.86 -22.09
CA GLU A 64 15.19 -9.03 -22.79
C GLU A 64 14.93 -10.18 -21.80
N ASP A 65 13.83 -10.92 -22.00
CA ASP A 65 13.49 -12.06 -21.12
C ASP A 65 14.45 -13.25 -21.33
N LYS A 66 14.76 -13.56 -22.59
CA LYS A 66 15.72 -14.58 -22.99
C LYS A 66 16.80 -13.96 -23.89
N PRO A 67 18.08 -14.33 -23.70
CA PRO A 67 19.15 -13.83 -24.55
C PRO A 67 18.88 -14.23 -26.01
N ARG A 68 19.07 -13.27 -26.92
CA ARG A 68 18.88 -13.42 -28.38
C ARG A 68 17.43 -13.56 -28.85
N MET A 69 16.46 -13.59 -27.95
CA MET A 69 15.05 -13.43 -28.33
C MET A 69 14.73 -11.94 -28.35
N ALA A 70 14.16 -11.44 -29.45
CA ALA A 70 13.71 -10.05 -29.58
C ALA A 70 12.47 -9.72 -28.72
N LEU A 71 12.23 -10.48 -27.66
CA LEU A 71 11.13 -10.31 -26.73
C LEU A 71 11.55 -9.36 -25.62
N THR A 72 10.81 -8.27 -25.48
CA THR A 72 11.01 -7.29 -24.41
C THR A 72 10.75 -7.94 -23.06
N CYS A 73 11.58 -7.62 -22.07
CA CYS A 73 11.42 -8.18 -20.74
C CYS A 73 10.06 -7.81 -20.13
N SER A 74 9.30 -8.81 -19.66
CA SER A 74 8.00 -8.61 -19.01
C SER A 74 8.03 -7.65 -17.81
N VAL A 75 9.13 -7.62 -17.07
CA VAL A 75 9.30 -6.81 -15.85
C VAL A 75 9.66 -5.36 -16.16
N CYS A 76 10.71 -5.13 -16.95
CA CYS A 76 11.21 -3.78 -17.24
C CYS A 76 10.76 -3.23 -18.60
N ARG A 77 9.99 -4.00 -19.37
CA ARG A 77 9.47 -3.65 -20.71
C ARG A 77 10.55 -3.15 -21.67
N GLY A 78 11.71 -3.82 -21.69
CA GLY A 78 12.83 -3.41 -22.56
C GLY A 78 13.72 -2.27 -22.03
N LYS A 79 13.36 -1.60 -20.93
CA LYS A 79 14.16 -0.47 -20.41
C LYS A 79 15.48 -0.90 -19.76
N GLY A 80 15.54 -2.11 -19.22
CA GLY A 80 16.68 -2.61 -18.43
C GLY A 80 16.75 -2.06 -16.99
N VAL A 81 15.94 -1.06 -16.66
CA VAL A 81 15.84 -0.45 -15.32
C VAL A 81 14.40 -0.46 -14.83
N VAL A 82 14.22 -0.49 -13.51
CA VAL A 82 12.91 -0.48 -12.86
C VAL A 82 12.94 0.52 -11.72
N SER A 83 11.89 1.34 -11.60
CA SER A 83 11.73 2.26 -10.48
C SER A 83 11.41 1.53 -9.18
N VAL A 84 12.03 1.99 -8.11
CA VAL A 84 11.85 1.51 -6.73
C VAL A 84 11.60 2.71 -5.81
N GLN A 85 11.15 2.43 -4.59
CA GLN A 85 11.00 3.43 -3.54
C GLN A 85 11.94 3.05 -2.40
N GLU A 86 12.72 4.01 -1.92
CA GLU A 86 13.55 3.81 -0.74
C GLU A 86 12.69 3.91 0.54
N PRO A 87 13.03 3.17 1.61
CA PRO A 87 14.17 2.27 1.74
C PRO A 87 13.97 0.90 1.07
N ILE A 88 15.02 0.36 0.46
CA ILE A 88 14.99 -0.96 -0.21
C ILE A 88 15.71 -2.02 0.62
N LYS A 89 15.18 -3.25 0.61
CA LYS A 89 15.89 -4.46 1.09
C LYS A 89 15.92 -5.51 -0.01
N THR A 90 16.96 -6.34 0.00
CA THR A 90 17.02 -7.51 -0.88
C THR A 90 15.83 -8.42 -0.62
N CYS A 91 15.19 -8.91 -1.68
CA CYS A 91 14.01 -9.75 -1.53
C CYS A 91 14.38 -11.09 -0.86
N PRO A 92 13.77 -11.44 0.29
CA PRO A 92 14.12 -12.66 1.02
C PRO A 92 13.72 -13.93 0.25
N THR A 93 12.64 -13.89 -0.53
CA THR A 93 12.13 -15.05 -1.29
C THR A 93 13.05 -15.46 -2.44
N CYS A 94 13.67 -14.49 -3.14
CA CYS A 94 14.52 -14.79 -4.31
C CYS A 94 16.01 -14.56 -4.07
N GLY A 95 16.39 -13.97 -2.92
CA GLY A 95 17.76 -13.61 -2.60
C GLY A 95 18.36 -12.59 -3.58
N GLY A 96 17.54 -11.65 -4.09
CA GLY A 96 18.03 -10.65 -5.05
C GLY A 96 18.02 -11.07 -6.52
N ARG A 97 17.74 -12.34 -6.86
CA ARG A 97 17.77 -12.84 -8.24
C ARG A 97 16.63 -12.34 -9.14
N GLY A 98 15.52 -11.92 -8.54
CA GLY A 98 14.31 -11.51 -9.28
C GLY A 98 13.54 -12.67 -9.94
N ARG A 99 13.96 -13.93 -9.74
CA ARG A 99 13.27 -15.13 -10.23
C ARG A 99 12.81 -15.98 -9.05
N SER A 100 11.73 -16.72 -9.23
CA SER A 100 11.29 -17.71 -8.25
C SER A 100 12.26 -18.89 -8.23
N ILE A 101 12.51 -19.44 -7.06
CA ILE A 101 13.40 -20.61 -6.91
C ILE A 101 12.73 -21.79 -7.64
N GLY A 102 13.44 -22.40 -8.59
CA GLY A 102 12.92 -23.53 -9.37
C GLY A 102 12.05 -23.20 -10.59
N SER A 103 11.77 -21.91 -10.89
CA SER A 103 11.03 -21.55 -12.10
C SER A 103 11.65 -20.38 -12.88
N ALA A 104 11.42 -20.37 -14.20
CA ALA A 104 11.87 -19.29 -15.07
C ALA A 104 11.00 -18.02 -14.98
N LEU A 105 9.98 -18.04 -14.12
CA LEU A 105 9.05 -16.93 -13.91
C LEU A 105 9.66 -15.88 -12.97
N TYR A 106 9.18 -14.65 -13.09
CA TYR A 106 9.56 -13.58 -12.18
C TYR A 106 9.05 -13.87 -10.78
N CYS A 107 9.80 -13.44 -9.76
CA CYS A 107 9.37 -13.62 -8.37
C CYS A 107 8.13 -12.75 -8.10
N MET A 108 7.05 -13.37 -7.61
CA MET A 108 5.79 -12.67 -7.32
C MET A 108 5.93 -11.64 -6.19
N THR A 109 6.77 -11.92 -5.19
CA THR A 109 7.01 -11.04 -4.04
C THR A 109 7.68 -9.72 -4.44
N CYS A 110 8.74 -9.77 -5.26
CA CYS A 110 9.45 -8.57 -5.71
C CYS A 110 9.06 -8.12 -7.13
N LYS A 111 8.12 -8.82 -7.78
CA LYS A 111 7.73 -8.62 -9.19
C LYS A 111 8.92 -8.56 -10.15
N GLY A 112 9.94 -9.37 -9.90
CA GLY A 112 11.16 -9.43 -10.72
C GLY A 112 12.19 -8.32 -10.48
N LYS A 113 11.96 -7.40 -9.54
CA LYS A 113 12.90 -6.32 -9.20
C LYS A 113 14.15 -6.80 -8.44
N GLY A 114 14.04 -7.92 -7.72
CA GLY A 114 15.10 -8.45 -6.85
C GLY A 114 15.17 -7.76 -5.47
N VAL A 115 14.56 -6.58 -5.34
CA VAL A 115 14.43 -5.86 -4.06
C VAL A 115 12.96 -5.66 -3.71
N VAL A 116 12.69 -5.55 -2.43
CA VAL A 116 11.40 -5.17 -1.86
C VAL A 116 11.55 -3.82 -1.18
N THR A 117 10.55 -2.97 -1.34
CA THR A 117 10.48 -1.70 -0.63
C THR A 117 10.11 -1.99 0.80
N VAL A 118 10.99 -1.67 1.74
CA VAL A 118 10.66 -1.73 3.15
C VAL A 118 9.75 -0.56 3.39
N LYS A 119 8.47 -0.84 3.63
CA LYS A 119 7.67 0.13 4.36
C LYS A 119 8.31 0.20 5.74
N THR A 120 9.19 1.19 5.99
CA THR A 120 9.42 1.64 7.36
C THR A 120 8.03 1.94 7.87
N GLY A 121 7.58 1.16 8.84
CA GLY A 121 6.22 1.29 9.36
C GLY A 121 5.99 2.76 9.68
N LYS A 122 5.13 3.41 8.90
CA LYS A 122 4.18 4.26 9.59
C LYS A 122 3.47 3.28 10.51
N GLU A 123 3.69 3.43 11.82
CA GLU A 123 2.76 2.98 12.85
C GLU A 123 1.37 3.45 12.38
N GLY A 124 0.64 2.58 11.67
CA GLY A 124 -0.40 3.06 10.78
C GLY A 124 -0.90 2.02 9.78
N ASP A 125 -0.05 1.09 9.32
CA ASP A 125 -0.55 -0.24 8.91
C ASP A 125 -0.89 -1.02 10.21
N ARG A 126 -1.81 -0.47 11.01
CA ARG A 126 -2.78 -1.33 11.66
C ARG A 126 -3.33 -2.12 10.49
N VAL A 127 -3.05 -3.42 10.47
CA VAL A 127 -4.03 -4.34 9.94
C VAL A 127 -5.29 -3.95 10.67
N THR A 128 -6.12 -3.08 10.06
CA THR A 128 -7.53 -3.09 10.35
C THR A 128 -7.86 -4.49 9.91
N VAL A 129 -7.80 -5.44 10.86
CA VAL A 129 -8.55 -6.66 10.74
C VAL A 129 -9.92 -6.08 10.52
N ARG A 130 -10.33 -6.00 9.24
CA ARG A 130 -11.69 -5.65 8.89
C ARG A 130 -12.43 -6.80 9.52
N ARG A 131 -12.93 -6.56 10.74
CA ARG A 131 -13.70 -7.53 11.48
C ARG A 131 -14.78 -7.95 10.48
N PRO A 132 -14.86 -9.24 10.12
CA PRO A 132 -15.88 -9.66 9.17
C PRO A 132 -17.21 -9.16 9.72
N GLY A 133 -17.90 -8.33 8.94
CA GLY A 133 -19.17 -7.74 9.38
C GLY A 133 -20.18 -8.85 9.64
N GLY A 134 -20.98 -8.70 10.70
CA GLY A 134 -22.00 -9.68 11.07
C GLY A 134 -21.56 -10.64 12.16
N THR A 135 -20.61 -10.25 13.01
CA THR A 135 -20.43 -10.95 14.28
C THR A 135 -21.58 -10.61 15.23
N GLU A 136 -21.91 -11.52 16.15
CA GLU A 136 -22.87 -11.28 17.25
C GLU A 136 -22.57 -9.97 18.01
N TRP A 137 -21.28 -9.63 18.11
CA TRP A 137 -20.83 -8.43 18.77
C TRP A 137 -21.19 -7.14 18.02
N ASP A 138 -21.10 -7.15 16.68
CA ASP A 138 -21.49 -5.98 15.87
C ASP A 138 -23.01 -5.74 15.99
N ALA A 139 -23.80 -6.81 16.10
CA ALA A 139 -25.25 -6.70 16.34
C ALA A 139 -25.56 -6.15 17.75
N LEU A 140 -24.82 -6.58 18.78
CA LEU A 140 -24.96 -6.05 20.15
C LEU A 140 -24.59 -4.56 20.24
N GLU A 141 -23.52 -4.13 19.55
CA GLU A 141 -23.10 -2.72 19.50
C GLU A 141 -24.20 -1.85 18.88
N ILE A 142 -24.82 -2.28 17.77
CA ILE A 142 -25.92 -1.56 17.13
C ILE A 142 -27.17 -1.51 18.02
N ILE A 143 -27.53 -2.61 18.69
CA ILE A 143 -28.69 -2.62 19.61
C ILE A 143 -28.40 -1.71 20.82
N HIS A 144 -27.16 -1.66 21.31
CA HIS A 144 -26.76 -0.75 22.38
C HIS A 144 -26.90 0.72 21.96
N GLU A 145 -26.35 1.08 20.81
CA GLU A 145 -26.35 2.45 20.30
C GLU A 145 -27.76 2.97 20.02
N ASN A 146 -28.62 2.14 19.43
CA ASN A 146 -29.99 2.53 19.07
C ASN A 146 -31.00 2.31 20.21
N GLY A 147 -30.64 1.55 21.26
CA GLY A 147 -31.50 1.15 22.37
C GLY A 147 -32.58 0.13 22.00
N ARG A 148 -33.17 0.25 20.80
CA ARG A 148 -34.09 -0.69 20.15
C ARG A 148 -33.60 -0.90 18.73
N ALA A 149 -33.39 -2.16 18.33
CA ALA A 149 -33.06 -2.44 16.93
C ALA A 149 -33.80 -3.64 16.39
N GLY A 150 -34.18 -3.54 15.11
CA GLY A 150 -34.77 -4.63 14.36
C GLY A 150 -33.79 -5.33 13.42
N ARG A 151 -34.24 -6.45 12.84
CA ARG A 151 -33.48 -7.27 11.88
C ARG A 151 -32.90 -6.46 10.71
N VAL A 152 -33.67 -5.50 10.19
CA VAL A 152 -33.27 -4.66 9.05
C VAL A 152 -32.17 -3.68 9.43
N GLU A 153 -32.25 -3.09 10.62
CA GLU A 153 -31.28 -2.11 11.12
C GLU A 153 -29.95 -2.78 11.46
N VAL A 154 -30.00 -3.93 12.12
CA VAL A 154 -28.83 -4.76 12.40
C VAL A 154 -28.19 -5.22 11.08
N GLY A 155 -28.99 -5.66 10.10
CA GLY A 155 -28.48 -6.03 8.77
C GLY A 155 -27.77 -4.89 8.05
N LYS A 156 -28.37 -3.68 8.06
CA LYS A 156 -27.77 -2.47 7.47
C LYS A 156 -26.47 -2.07 8.18
N GLY A 157 -26.44 -2.06 9.51
CA GLY A 157 -25.26 -1.65 10.29
C GLY A 157 -24.10 -2.63 10.17
N THR A 158 -24.39 -3.93 10.11
CA THR A 158 -23.36 -4.99 9.98
C THR A 158 -23.00 -5.32 8.52
N ARG A 159 -23.67 -4.70 7.54
CA ARG A 159 -23.52 -4.97 6.09
C ARG A 159 -23.76 -6.44 5.72
N VAL A 160 -24.75 -7.07 6.35
CA VAL A 160 -25.16 -8.46 6.05
C VAL A 160 -26.60 -8.52 5.55
N SER A 161 -26.97 -9.64 4.92
CA SER A 161 -28.35 -9.87 4.50
C SER A 161 -29.28 -9.93 5.71
N SER A 162 -30.55 -9.58 5.51
CA SER A 162 -31.56 -9.67 6.56
C SER A 162 -31.64 -11.10 7.13
N SER A 163 -31.58 -12.13 6.28
CA SER A 163 -31.60 -13.55 6.71
C SER A 163 -30.45 -13.92 7.63
N TYR A 164 -29.25 -13.40 7.38
CA TYR A 164 -28.12 -13.62 8.25
C TYR A 164 -28.25 -12.83 9.57
N ALA A 165 -28.77 -11.61 9.52
CA ALA A 165 -29.07 -10.83 10.73
C ALA A 165 -30.08 -11.54 11.65
N GLU A 166 -31.09 -12.22 11.08
CA GLU A 166 -32.03 -13.03 11.87
C GLU A 166 -31.35 -14.20 12.58
N TYR A 167 -30.43 -14.89 11.89
CA TYR A 167 -29.64 -15.96 12.50
C TYR A 167 -28.80 -15.45 13.68
N VAL A 168 -28.13 -14.31 13.50
CA VAL A 168 -27.32 -13.68 14.55
C VAL A 168 -28.19 -13.28 15.75
N LEU A 169 -29.36 -12.69 15.52
CA LEU A 169 -30.30 -12.31 16.57
C LEU A 169 -30.86 -13.53 17.30
N LYS A 170 -31.18 -14.62 16.61
CA LYS A 170 -31.58 -15.90 17.24
C LYS A 170 -30.46 -16.46 18.13
N SER A 171 -29.21 -16.39 17.68
CA SER A 171 -28.06 -16.81 18.48
C SER A 171 -27.90 -15.97 19.76
N LEU A 172 -28.12 -14.65 19.66
CA LEU A 172 -28.08 -13.74 20.81
C LEU A 172 -29.23 -13.97 21.81
N LEU A 173 -30.44 -14.29 21.32
CA LEU A 173 -31.57 -14.68 22.15
C LEU A 173 -31.29 -15.97 22.92
N ASN A 174 -30.72 -16.98 22.25
CA ASN A 174 -30.34 -18.24 22.89
C ASN A 174 -29.31 -18.05 24.02
N LYS A 175 -28.44 -17.04 23.88
CA LYS A 175 -27.46 -16.65 24.89
C LYS A 175 -28.01 -15.71 25.97
N GLN A 176 -29.31 -15.37 25.93
CA GLN A 176 -29.98 -14.45 26.85
C GLN A 176 -29.33 -13.05 26.92
N LEU A 177 -28.67 -12.62 25.83
CA LEU A 177 -28.01 -11.31 25.77
C LEU A 177 -28.97 -10.20 25.33
N ILE A 178 -30.03 -10.59 24.62
CA ILE A 178 -31.08 -9.69 24.13
C ILE A 178 -32.44 -10.24 24.52
N GLU A 179 -33.40 -9.34 24.70
CA GLU A 179 -34.79 -9.63 24.99
C GLU A 179 -35.66 -9.14 23.82
N LYS A 180 -36.77 -9.84 23.60
CA LYS A 180 -37.71 -9.54 22.53
C LYS A 180 -38.87 -8.73 23.09
N GLU A 181 -38.93 -7.44 22.74
CA GLU A 181 -40.01 -6.51 23.15
C GLU A 181 -41.22 -6.62 22.19
N SER A 182 -40.99 -6.95 20.91
CA SER A 182 -42.04 -7.09 19.89
C SER A 182 -41.62 -8.04 18.77
N ARG A 183 -42.49 -8.29 17.76
CA ARG A 183 -42.23 -9.26 16.68
C ARG A 183 -40.84 -9.14 16.02
N ASP A 184 -40.38 -7.91 15.79
CA ASP A 184 -39.09 -7.59 15.15
C ASP A 184 -38.24 -6.58 15.91
N ILE A 185 -38.50 -6.34 17.21
CA ILE A 185 -37.76 -5.37 18.03
C ILE A 185 -37.02 -6.10 19.15
N PHE A 186 -35.71 -5.87 19.21
CA PHE A 186 -34.82 -6.44 20.22
C PHE A 186 -34.20 -5.33 21.06
N VAL A 187 -34.09 -5.60 22.36
CA VAL A 187 -33.46 -4.73 23.37
C VAL A 187 -32.39 -5.52 24.10
N LEU A 188 -31.37 -4.84 24.65
CA LEU A 188 -30.36 -5.51 25.46
C LEU A 188 -30.92 -5.91 26.82
N SER A 189 -30.71 -7.18 27.18
CA SER A 189 -30.95 -7.66 28.54
C SER A 189 -29.93 -7.07 29.52
N GLN A 190 -30.24 -7.13 30.82
CA GLN A 190 -29.31 -6.74 31.88
C GLN A 190 -27.97 -7.51 31.78
N ALA A 191 -28.03 -8.81 31.43
CA ALA A 191 -26.84 -9.64 31.20
C ALA A 191 -26.03 -9.16 29.98
N GLY A 192 -26.72 -8.75 28.91
CA GLY A 192 -26.10 -8.19 27.70
C GLY A 192 -25.33 -6.90 27.96
N LYS A 193 -25.89 -5.99 28.76
CA LYS A 193 -25.25 -4.73 29.15
C LYS A 193 -23.96 -4.96 29.95
N VAL A 194 -24.01 -5.85 30.95
CA VAL A 194 -22.83 -6.19 31.78
C VAL A 194 -21.71 -6.83 30.95
N ILE A 195 -22.07 -7.71 30.01
CA ILE A 195 -21.09 -8.35 29.11
C ILE A 195 -20.50 -7.33 28.13
N PHE A 196 -21.32 -6.43 27.60
CA PHE A 196 -20.87 -5.37 26.70
C PHE A 196 -19.88 -4.43 27.40
N GLU A 197 -20.19 -3.95 28.61
CA GLU A 197 -19.31 -3.09 29.41
C GLU A 197 -17.98 -3.78 29.75
N LYS A 198 -18.01 -5.06 30.15
CA LYS A 198 -16.80 -5.86 30.44
C LYS A 198 -15.89 -6.04 29.21
N ILE A 199 -16.47 -6.12 28.02
CA ILE A 199 -15.74 -6.30 26.77
C ILE A 199 -15.26 -4.95 26.23
N GLU A 200 -16.03 -3.88 26.38
CA GLU A 200 -15.65 -2.53 25.99
C GLU A 200 -14.49 -2.01 26.84
N ALA A 201 -14.47 -2.32 28.15
CA ALA A 201 -13.34 -2.06 29.04
C ALA A 201 -12.04 -2.77 28.61
N LYS A 202 -12.12 -3.85 27.82
CA LYS A 202 -10.97 -4.57 27.26
C LYS A 202 -10.55 -4.08 25.87
N LYS A 203 -11.29 -3.16 25.23
CA LYS A 203 -10.83 -2.53 23.98
C LYS A 203 -9.64 -1.63 24.32
N PRO A 204 -8.49 -1.75 23.63
CA PRO A 204 -7.42 -0.75 23.75
C PRO A 204 -8.01 0.60 23.32
N LYS A 205 -8.03 1.57 24.24
CA LYS A 205 -8.51 2.94 24.00
C LYS A 205 -7.91 3.45 22.69
N LYS A 206 -8.75 3.79 21.71
CA LYS A 206 -8.34 4.58 20.55
C LYS A 206 -7.66 5.85 21.10
N PRO A 207 -6.41 6.19 20.74
CA PRO A 207 -5.90 7.51 21.04
C PRO A 207 -6.82 8.52 20.33
N LYS A 208 -7.42 9.42 21.11
CA LYS A 208 -8.33 10.46 20.62
C LYS A 208 -7.58 11.30 19.59
N VAL A 209 -8.12 11.36 18.38
CA VAL A 209 -7.57 12.11 17.24
C VAL A 209 -7.78 13.64 17.38
N GLU A 210 -8.39 14.08 18.47
CA GLU A 210 -8.82 15.49 18.64
C GLU A 210 -7.75 16.41 19.23
N GLU A 211 -6.74 15.90 19.94
CA GLU A 211 -5.73 16.77 20.58
C GLU A 211 -4.64 17.26 19.60
N LYS A 212 -4.38 16.53 18.50
CA LYS A 212 -3.33 16.91 17.53
C LYS A 212 -3.64 18.17 16.73
N LYS A 213 -4.91 18.57 16.59
CA LYS A 213 -5.29 19.81 15.88
C LYS A 213 -5.00 21.07 16.70
N VAL A 214 -4.94 20.96 18.03
CA VAL A 214 -4.68 22.12 18.92
C VAL A 214 -3.18 22.41 19.00
N GLU A 215 -2.33 21.37 19.00
CA GLU A 215 -0.87 21.55 18.96
C GLU A 215 -0.35 22.10 17.63
N GLU A 216 -0.88 21.63 16.48
CA GLU A 216 -0.46 22.17 15.17
C GLU A 216 -0.83 23.65 15.00
N LYS A 217 -1.93 24.12 15.60
CA LYS A 217 -2.29 25.55 15.60
C LYS A 217 -1.35 26.38 16.45
N LYS A 218 -1.02 25.94 17.67
CA LYS A 218 -0.11 26.67 18.57
C LYS A 218 1.33 26.76 18.02
N ILE A 219 1.78 25.75 17.27
CA ILE A 219 3.11 25.76 16.64
C ILE A 219 3.16 26.74 15.47
N LYS A 220 2.10 26.81 14.64
CA LYS A 220 2.03 27.79 13.54
C LYS A 220 2.02 29.23 14.04
N GLU A 221 1.26 29.50 15.10
CA GLU A 221 1.17 30.84 15.69
C GLU A 221 2.49 31.31 16.34
N LYS A 222 3.29 30.37 16.87
CA LYS A 222 4.65 30.66 17.36
C LYS A 222 5.66 30.91 16.23
N LEU A 223 5.57 30.17 15.12
CA LEU A 223 6.47 30.34 13.97
C LEU A 223 6.23 31.66 13.23
N GLU A 224 4.99 32.14 13.17
CA GLU A 224 4.68 33.45 12.56
C GLU A 224 5.26 34.62 13.37
N LYS A 225 5.28 34.54 14.71
CA LYS A 225 5.87 35.60 15.56
C LYS A 225 7.40 35.67 15.43
N ILE A 226 8.07 34.53 15.36
CA ILE A 226 9.54 34.47 15.19
C ILE A 226 9.96 35.05 13.83
N ASN A 227 9.15 34.90 12.78
CA ASN A 227 9.47 35.47 11.48
C ASN A 227 9.34 37.00 11.42
N ILE A 228 8.53 37.61 12.29
CA ILE A 228 8.34 39.07 12.29
C ILE A 228 9.48 39.76 13.06
N GLU A 229 9.92 39.20 14.19
CA GLU A 229 11.05 39.74 14.97
C GLU A 229 12.37 39.72 14.16
N ASN A 230 12.60 38.66 13.37
CA ASN A 230 13.79 38.56 12.51
C ASN A 230 13.79 39.53 11.31
N LEU A 231 12.63 40.10 10.93
CA LEU A 231 12.53 41.08 9.84
C LEU A 231 12.76 42.52 10.32
N GLU A 232 12.60 42.79 11.61
CA GLU A 232 12.86 44.10 12.20
C GLU A 232 14.35 44.32 12.48
N GLU A 233 15.11 43.27 12.82
CA GLU A 233 16.58 43.36 12.98
C GLU A 233 17.32 43.67 11.66
N TYR A 234 16.77 43.26 10.50
CA TYR A 234 17.38 43.51 9.19
C TYR A 234 17.09 44.89 8.58
N LYS A 235 16.30 45.75 9.24
CA LYS A 235 16.00 47.11 8.77
C LYS A 235 16.80 48.22 9.48
N ILE A 236 17.69 47.86 10.41
CA ILE A 236 18.51 48.83 11.17
C ILE A 236 20.02 48.68 10.87
N SER A 237 20.40 47.90 9.85
CA SER A 237 21.79 47.86 9.33
C SER A 237 21.94 48.72 8.08
#